data_AF-A0A1M3DFG2-F1
#
_entry.id   AF-A0A1M3DFG2-F1
#
_cell.length_a   1.000
_cell.length_b   1.000
_cell.length_c   1.000
_cell.angle_alpha   90.00
_cell.angle_beta   90.00
_cell.angle_gamma   90.00
#
_symmetry.space_group_name_H-M   'P 1'
#
loop_
_entity.id
_entity.type
_entity.pdbx_description
1 polymer ?
#
loop_
_entity_poly.entity_id
_entity_poly.type
_entity_poly.pdbx_seq_one_letter_code
_entity_poly.pdbx_strand_id
1 'polypeptide(L)'
;MVDSIGAKPVTTNDLPVVPVVRVQAPDAVPAVSSQSDTSVSQSRQPQTLASQLATKPPVDADRVKRIKEALANGTFPISPATLADRLIALRYDWLSNDPA
;
A
#
# COMPACT_ATOMS: atom_id res chain seq x y z
N MET A 1 -41.32 18.18 34.72
CA MET A 1 -41.08 19.16 33.63
C MET A 1 -39.76 18.78 33.00
N VAL A 2 -39.71 18.53 31.69
CA VAL A 2 -38.50 18.03 30.99
C VAL A 2 -37.85 19.20 30.27
N ASP A 3 -36.57 19.47 30.53
CA ASP A 3 -35.84 20.53 29.84
C ASP A 3 -35.49 20.11 28.40
N SER A 4 -35.65 21.03 27.46
CA SER A 4 -35.37 20.81 26.05
C SER A 4 -33.86 20.84 25.77
N ILE A 5 -33.30 19.75 25.24
CA ILE A 5 -31.93 19.73 24.70
C ILE A 5 -31.89 20.37 23.30
N GLY A 6 -31.80 21.69 23.26
CA GLY A 6 -31.56 22.43 22.01
C GLY A 6 -30.10 22.28 21.57
N ALA A 7 -29.87 21.88 20.31
CA ALA A 7 -28.54 21.86 19.71
C ALA A 7 -28.01 23.30 19.58
N LYS A 8 -26.99 23.65 20.36
CA LYS A 8 -26.25 24.91 20.20
C LYS A 8 -25.19 24.69 19.11
N PRO A 9 -25.20 25.42 17.98
CA PRO A 9 -24.09 25.37 17.05
C PRO A 9 -22.87 26.03 17.72
N VAL A 10 -21.79 25.27 17.88
CA VAL A 10 -20.49 25.83 18.28
C VAL A 10 -19.99 26.67 17.12
N THR A 11 -19.94 27.99 17.31
CA THR A 11 -19.36 28.92 16.34
C THR A 11 -17.85 28.75 16.41
N THR A 12 -17.20 28.53 15.27
CA THR A 12 -15.77 28.22 15.14
C THR A 12 -14.82 29.36 15.53
N ASN A 13 -15.35 30.51 15.97
CA ASN A 13 -14.58 31.68 16.39
C ASN A 13 -14.07 31.64 17.85
N ASP A 14 -14.60 30.77 18.71
CA ASP A 14 -14.21 30.72 20.14
C ASP A 14 -13.07 29.72 20.43
N LEU A 15 -12.51 29.08 19.40
CA LEU A 15 -11.35 28.19 19.54
C LEU A 15 -10.09 28.94 19.06
N PRO A 16 -9.04 29.08 19.89
CA PRO A 16 -7.78 29.64 19.42
C PRO A 16 -7.09 28.64 18.48
N VAL A 17 -7.35 28.76 17.17
CA VAL A 17 -6.63 28.01 16.14
C VAL A 17 -5.33 28.76 15.85
N VAL A 18 -4.23 28.29 16.42
CA VAL A 18 -2.89 28.81 16.11
C VAL A 18 -2.42 28.19 14.78
N PRO A 19 -1.94 28.99 13.80
CA PRO A 19 -1.44 28.45 12.55
C PRO A 19 -0.15 27.65 12.79
N VAL A 20 -0.15 26.39 12.34
CA VAL A 20 1.06 25.56 12.30
C VAL A 20 1.89 25.97 11.07
N VAL A 21 3.08 26.51 11.31
CA VAL A 21 4.05 26.80 10.24
C VAL A 21 4.57 25.47 9.68
N ARG A 22 4.42 25.28 8.36
CA ARG A 22 4.98 24.10 7.67
C ARG A 22 6.50 24.22 7.62
N VAL A 23 7.20 23.18 8.07
CA VAL A 23 8.65 23.03 7.88
C VAL A 23 8.93 22.98 6.38
N GLN A 24 9.92 23.76 5.93
CA GLN A 24 10.32 23.88 4.54
C GLN A 24 10.94 22.54 4.07
N ALA A 25 10.47 22.05 2.92
CA ALA A 25 10.97 20.82 2.32
C ALA A 25 12.42 21.00 1.84
N PRO A 26 13.26 19.94 1.88
CA PRO A 26 14.63 19.99 1.40
C PRO A 26 14.70 20.26 -0.12
N ASP A 27 15.83 20.86 -0.52
CA ASP A 27 16.13 21.37 -1.85
C ASP A 27 16.02 20.31 -2.96
N ALA A 28 15.54 20.72 -4.13
CA ALA A 28 15.23 19.83 -5.24
C ALA A 28 16.49 19.47 -6.05
N VAL A 29 16.73 18.17 -6.23
CA VAL A 29 17.76 17.62 -7.13
C VAL A 29 17.31 17.84 -8.58
N PRO A 30 18.19 18.26 -9.53
CA PRO A 30 17.78 18.64 -10.89
C PRO A 30 17.07 17.51 -11.64
N ALA A 31 15.96 17.86 -12.28
CA ALA A 31 15.12 16.96 -13.05
C ALA A 31 15.82 16.51 -14.35
N VAL A 32 15.87 15.19 -14.57
CA VAL A 32 16.18 14.61 -15.88
C VAL A 32 14.96 14.82 -16.77
N SER A 33 15.12 15.51 -17.89
CA SER A 33 14.06 15.74 -18.87
C SER A 33 13.69 14.41 -19.56
N SER A 34 12.50 13.89 -19.26
CA SER A 34 11.81 12.96 -20.14
C SER A 34 10.65 13.70 -20.80
N GLN A 35 10.78 13.92 -22.11
CA GLN A 35 9.74 14.46 -22.98
C GLN A 35 8.43 13.69 -22.77
N SER A 36 7.41 14.46 -22.43
CA SER A 36 6.03 14.07 -22.36
C SER A 36 5.40 14.09 -23.75
N ASP A 37 5.18 12.91 -24.35
CA ASP A 37 4.15 12.73 -25.38
C ASP A 37 2.99 11.94 -24.77
N THR A 38 2.10 12.68 -24.15
CA THR A 38 0.81 12.18 -23.67
C THR A 38 -0.15 12.16 -24.86
N SER A 39 -0.32 11.00 -25.50
CA SER A 39 -1.53 10.69 -26.25
C SER A 39 -2.39 9.74 -25.43
N VAL A 40 -3.38 10.31 -24.76
CA VAL A 40 -4.43 9.58 -24.03
C VAL A 40 -5.31 8.85 -25.06
N SER A 41 -4.93 7.63 -25.42
CA SER A 41 -5.84 6.70 -26.12
C SER A 41 -6.56 5.83 -25.08
N GLN A 42 -7.45 6.49 -24.34
CA GLN A 42 -8.45 5.85 -23.49
C GLN A 42 -9.35 4.96 -24.36
N SER A 43 -9.52 3.69 -23.97
CA SER A 43 -10.61 2.75 -24.33
C SER A 43 -10.29 1.43 -25.07
N ARG A 44 -9.04 1.10 -25.42
CA ARG A 44 -8.69 -0.23 -26.02
C ARG A 44 -7.58 -1.03 -25.31
N GLN A 45 -7.25 -0.71 -24.06
CA GLN A 45 -6.03 -1.19 -23.41
C GLN A 45 -6.11 -2.41 -22.47
N PRO A 46 -7.27 -2.94 -21.99
CA PRO A 46 -7.25 -3.96 -20.95
C PRO A 46 -6.69 -5.32 -21.43
N GLN A 47 -6.98 -5.72 -22.67
CA GLN A 47 -6.43 -6.97 -23.24
C GLN A 47 -4.91 -6.90 -23.41
N THR A 48 -4.37 -5.75 -23.80
CA THR A 48 -2.92 -5.62 -24.01
C THR A 48 -2.12 -5.67 -22.71
N LEU A 49 -2.66 -5.09 -21.63
CA LEU A 49 -2.03 -5.12 -20.31
C LEU A 49 -2.12 -6.52 -19.68
N ALA A 50 -3.27 -7.19 -19.79
CA ALA A 50 -3.44 -8.56 -19.31
C ALA A 50 -2.48 -9.54 -20.02
N SER A 51 -2.33 -9.43 -21.35
CA SER A 51 -1.38 -10.24 -22.11
C SER A 51 0.08 -9.93 -21.76
N GLN A 52 0.43 -8.66 -21.52
CA GLN A 52 1.78 -8.27 -21.08
C GLN A 52 2.12 -8.80 -19.68
N LEU A 53 1.17 -8.76 -18.74
CA LEU A 53 1.35 -9.33 -17.40
C LEU A 53 1.42 -10.86 -17.42
N ALA A 54 0.68 -11.52 -18.30
CA ALA A 54 0.75 -12.98 -18.50
C ALA A 54 2.09 -13.43 -19.11
N THR A 55 2.82 -12.52 -19.77
CA THR A 55 4.13 -12.81 -20.37
C THR A 55 5.25 -12.79 -19.33
N LYS A 56 5.07 -12.08 -18.21
CA LYS A 56 6.02 -12.10 -17.09
C LYS A 56 5.80 -13.39 -16.30
N PRO A 57 6.86 -14.13 -15.95
CA PRO A 57 6.72 -15.29 -15.07
C PRO A 57 5.97 -14.86 -13.79
N PRO A 58 4.96 -15.61 -13.34
CA PRO A 58 4.21 -15.30 -12.12
C PRO A 58 5.10 -15.18 -10.87
N VAL A 59 6.32 -15.71 -10.94
CA VAL A 59 7.31 -15.72 -9.87
C VAL A 59 8.69 -15.25 -10.35
N ASP A 60 9.38 -14.51 -9.51
CA ASP A 60 10.78 -14.10 -9.72
C ASP A 60 11.72 -15.26 -9.32
N ALA A 61 12.28 -15.93 -10.31
CA ALA A 61 13.15 -17.10 -10.11
C ALA A 61 14.46 -16.76 -9.39
N ASP A 62 15.05 -15.60 -9.67
CA ASP A 62 16.30 -15.17 -9.02
C ASP A 62 16.08 -14.88 -7.54
N ARG A 63 14.95 -14.26 -7.21
CA ARG A 63 14.54 -14.05 -5.82
C ARG A 63 14.36 -15.37 -5.09
N VAL A 64 13.70 -16.35 -5.72
CA VAL A 64 13.52 -17.68 -5.12
C VAL A 64 14.87 -18.37 -4.87
N LYS A 65 15.81 -18.27 -5.81
CA LYS A 65 17.16 -18.83 -5.65
C LYS A 65 17.90 -18.21 -4.46
N ARG A 66 17.93 -16.88 -4.37
CA ARG A 66 18.57 -16.16 -3.23
C ARG A 66 17.96 -16.54 -1.89
N ILE A 67 16.63 -16.66 -1.83
CA ILE A 67 15.94 -17.08 -0.61
C ILE A 67 16.35 -18.51 -0.24
N LYS A 68 16.33 -19.46 -1.19
CA LYS A 68 16.76 -20.85 -0.95
C LYS A 68 18.19 -20.93 -0.42
N GLU A 69 19.11 -20.17 -1.00
CA GLU A 69 20.51 -20.09 -0.53
C GLU A 69 20.59 -19.53 0.89
N ALA A 70 19.87 -18.45 1.20
CA ALA A 70 19.84 -17.86 2.53
C ALA A 70 19.24 -18.81 3.60
N LEU A 71 18.26 -19.63 3.22
CA LEU A 71 17.71 -20.68 4.09
C LEU A 71 18.73 -21.79 4.34
N ALA A 72 19.41 -22.27 3.30
CA ALA A 72 20.45 -23.30 3.43
C ALA A 72 21.62 -22.83 4.33
N ASN A 73 21.98 -21.56 4.22
CA ASN A 73 23.02 -20.93 5.04
C ASN A 73 22.53 -20.49 6.43
N GLY A 74 21.24 -20.67 6.75
CA GLY A 74 20.66 -20.26 8.02
C GLY A 74 20.68 -18.75 8.31
N THR A 75 20.97 -17.93 7.30
CA THR A 75 21.08 -16.46 7.43
C THR A 75 19.77 -15.74 7.10
N PHE A 76 18.75 -16.47 6.65
CA PHE A 76 17.45 -15.87 6.41
C PHE A 76 16.84 -15.38 7.74
N PRO A 77 16.49 -14.09 7.87
CA PRO A 77 15.98 -13.55 9.12
C PRO A 77 14.57 -14.10 9.40
N ILE A 78 14.43 -14.88 10.47
CA ILE A 78 13.16 -15.42 10.94
C ILE A 78 12.77 -14.69 12.24
N SER A 79 11.65 -13.97 12.21
CA SER A 79 11.04 -13.39 13.43
C SER A 79 9.82 -14.23 13.83
N PRO A 80 9.81 -14.84 15.04
CA PRO A 80 8.70 -15.68 15.49
C PRO A 80 7.33 -14.98 15.47
N ALA A 81 7.30 -13.69 15.81
CA ALA A 81 6.07 -12.89 15.78
C ALA A 81 5.49 -12.80 14.35
N THR A 82 6.35 -12.45 13.38
CA THR A 82 5.91 -12.35 11.97
C THR A 82 5.49 -13.70 11.39
N LEU A 83 6.05 -14.80 11.88
CA LEU A 83 5.66 -16.14 11.46
C LEU A 83 4.27 -16.47 11.99
N ALA A 84 4.01 -16.20 13.28
CA ALA A 84 2.70 -16.41 13.88
C ALA A 84 1.59 -15.62 13.14
N ASP A 85 1.84 -14.35 12.84
CA ASP A 85 0.88 -13.51 12.10
C ASP A 85 0.57 -14.10 10.71
N ARG A 86 1.59 -14.60 10.01
CA ARG A 86 1.41 -15.26 8.70
C ARG A 86 0.63 -16.56 8.80
N LEU A 87 0.87 -17.37 9.82
CA LEU A 87 0.13 -18.62 10.04
C LEU A 87 -1.34 -18.34 10.36
N ILE A 88 -1.63 -17.30 11.16
CA ILE A 88 -2.98 -16.88 11.47
C ILE A 88 -3.69 -16.36 10.20
N ALA A 89 -3.03 -15.51 9.42
CA ALA A 89 -3.58 -15.01 8.16
C ALA A 89 -3.88 -16.15 7.18
N LEU A 90 -2.96 -17.11 7.04
CA LEU A 90 -3.15 -18.28 6.17
C LEU A 90 -4.36 -19.13 6.60
N ARG A 91 -4.55 -19.32 7.91
CA ARG A 91 -5.72 -20.04 8.44
C ARG A 91 -7.02 -19.36 8.01
N TYR A 92 -7.12 -18.04 8.16
CA TYR A 92 -8.33 -17.31 7.79
C TYR A 92 -8.58 -17.29 6.28
N ASP A 93 -7.53 -17.17 5.47
CA ASP A 93 -7.62 -17.23 4.01
C ASP A 93 -8.13 -18.61 3.56
N TRP A 94 -7.62 -19.70 4.15
CA TRP A 94 -8.12 -21.04 3.88
C TRP A 94 -9.62 -21.17 4.22
N LEU A 95 -10.02 -20.80 5.44
CA LEU A 95 -11.41 -20.88 5.89
C LEU A 95 -12.38 -20.08 5.00
N SER A 96 -11.91 -18.98 4.40
CA SER A 96 -12.73 -18.12 3.54
C SER A 96 -12.92 -18.68 2.13
N ASN A 97 -11.99 -19.54 1.68
CA ASN A 97 -11.99 -20.12 0.33
C ASN A 97 -12.39 -21.61 0.31
N ASP A 98 -12.76 -22.19 1.46
CA ASP A 98 -13.23 -23.58 1.56
C ASP A 98 -14.68 -23.68 1.06
N PRO A 99 -14.97 -24.39 -0.06
CA PRO A 99 -16.33 -24.59 -0.50
C PRO A 99 -17.05 -25.53 0.49
N ALA A 100 -18.08 -25.00 1.15
CA ALA A 100 -18.90 -25.71 2.14
C ALA A 100 -19.53 -27.02 1.62
#